data_AF-A0A933W903-F1
#
_entry.id   AF-A0A933W903-F1
#
_cell.length_a   1.000
_cell.length_b   1.000
_cell.length_c   1.000
_cell.angle_alpha   90.00
_cell.angle_beta   90.00
_cell.angle_gamma   90.00
#
_symmetry.space_group_name_H-M   'P 1'
#
loop_
_entity.id
_entity.type
_entity.pdbx_description
1 polymer ?
#
loop_
_entity_poly.entity_id
_entity_poly.type
_entity_poly.pdbx_seq_one_letter_code
_entity_poly.pdbx_strand_id
1 'polypeptide(L)' 'MTPFASPQAIAARTLVRAALAAALALACARPAGAQLYQVTDLGTLGGVRGSGASALGGNGLAVGYSFITGAN' A
#
# COMPACT_ATOMS: atom_id res chain seq x y z
N MET A 1 6.20 55.36 4.67
CA MET A 1 6.35 54.47 5.85
C MET A 1 5.22 53.46 5.82
N THR A 2 5.44 52.23 5.34
CA THR A 2 4.45 51.16 5.50
C THR A 2 4.43 50.72 6.97
N PRO A 3 3.27 50.68 7.66
CA PRO A 3 3.25 50.22 9.04
C PRO A 3 3.68 48.76 9.11
N PHE A 4 4.63 48.45 9.98
CA PHE A 4 4.94 47.07 10.32
C PHE A 4 3.66 46.44 10.88
N ALA A 5 3.22 45.34 10.25
CA ALA A 5 2.07 44.59 10.73
C ALA A 5 2.33 44.17 12.19
N SER A 6 1.31 44.30 13.05
CA SER A 6 1.45 43.90 14.46
C SER A 6 1.82 42.41 14.56
N PRO A 7 2.53 41.97 15.62
CA PRO A 7 2.93 40.58 15.79
C PRO A 7 1.76 39.58 15.66
N GLN A 8 0.58 39.98 16.11
CA GLN A 8 -0.67 39.22 16.00
C GLN A 8 -1.12 39.03 14.54
N ALA A 9 -0.96 40.05 13.69
CA ALA A 9 -1.30 39.97 12.28
C ALA A 9 -0.34 39.07 11.48
N ILE A 10 0.93 38.99 11.88
CA ILE A 10 1.91 38.06 11.28
C ILE A 10 1.59 36.62 11.72
N ALA A 11 1.35 36.39 13.01
CA ALA A 11 0.99 35.08 13.55
C ALA A 11 -0.29 34.53 12.91
N ALA A 12 -1.33 35.35 12.75
CA ALA A 12 -2.58 34.96 12.12
C ALA A 12 -2.39 34.52 10.65
N ARG A 13 -1.56 35.24 9.88
CA ARG A 13 -1.27 34.91 8.48
C ARG A 13 -0.49 33.60 8.35
N THR A 14 0.43 33.34 9.26
CA THR A 14 1.18 32.07 9.32
C THR A 14 0.26 30.90 9.62
N LEU A 15 -0.66 31.06 10.59
CA LEU A 15 -1.65 30.03 10.94
C LEU A 15 -2.60 29.72 9.77
N VAL A 16 -3.11 30.75 9.09
CA VAL A 16 -3.99 30.57 7.92
C VAL A 16 -3.28 29.81 6.80
N ARG A 17 -2.01 30.15 6.52
CA ARG A 17 -1.21 29.46 5.50
C ARG A 17 -0.94 28.00 5.87
N ALA A 18 -0.59 27.73 7.13
CA ALA A 18 -0.39 26.37 7.62
C ALA A 18 -1.66 25.53 7.50
N ALA A 19 -2.82 26.11 7.86
CA ALA A 19 -4.12 25.45 7.72
C ALA A 19 -4.46 25.16 6.25
N LEU A 20 -4.22 26.12 5.34
CA LEU A 20 -4.44 25.91 3.90
C LEU A 20 -3.52 24.82 3.34
N ALA A 21 -2.25 24.81 3.72
CA ALA A 21 -1.28 23.81 3.29
C ALA A 21 -1.66 22.41 3.80
N ALA A 22 -2.11 22.31 5.06
CA ALA A 22 -2.60 21.06 5.63
C ALA A 22 -3.87 20.56 4.92
N ALA A 23 -4.83 21.45 4.64
CA ALA A 23 -6.04 21.11 3.92
C ALA A 23 -5.75 20.63 2.49
N LEU A 24 -4.82 21.29 1.79
CA LEU A 24 -4.39 20.88 0.46
C LEU A 24 -3.67 19.53 0.48
N ALA A 25 -2.78 19.31 1.46
CA ALA A 25 -2.12 18.02 1.64
C ALA A 25 -3.12 16.89 1.89
N LEU A 26 -4.16 17.14 2.70
CA LEU A 26 -5.24 16.17 2.95
C LEU A 26 -6.08 15.92 1.69
N ALA A 27 -6.39 16.96 0.91
CA ALA A 27 -7.14 16.85 -0.34
C ALA A 27 -6.37 16.08 -1.43
N CYS A 28 -5.03 16.16 -1.43
CA CYS A 28 -4.16 15.43 -2.36
C CYS A 28 -3.78 14.03 -1.89
N ALA A 29 -3.99 13.70 -0.60
CA ALA A 29 -3.66 12.40 -0.05
C ALA A 29 -4.59 11.33 -0.65
N ARG A 30 -4.01 10.28 -1.25
CA ARG A 30 -4.76 9.09 -1.66
C ARG A 30 -4.85 8.13 -0.47
N PRO A 31 -6.02 7.53 -0.19
CA PRO A 31 -6.09 6.45 0.78
C PRO A 31 -5.15 5.31 0.34
N ALA A 32 -4.30 4.85 1.25
CA ALA A 32 -3.51 3.65 1.03
C ALA A 32 -4.46 2.44 1.04
N GLY A 33 -4.84 1.97 -0.14
CA GLY A 33 -5.60 0.74 -0.29
C GLY A 33 -4.65 -0.45 -0.34
N ALA A 34 -4.75 -1.35 0.64
CA ALA A 34 -4.16 -2.68 0.49
C ALA A 34 -4.99 -3.47 -0.52
N GLN A 35 -4.33 -4.10 -1.50
CA GLN A 35 -5.03 -5.01 -2.42
C GLN A 35 -5.37 -6.29 -1.68
N LEU A 36 -6.66 -6.63 -1.66
CA LEU A 36 -7.13 -7.94 -1.17
C LEU A 36 -7.09 -8.94 -2.31
N TYR A 37 -6.57 -10.14 -2.03
CA TYR A 37 -6.52 -11.25 -2.97
C TYR A 37 -7.37 -12.40 -2.42
N GLN A 38 -8.13 -13.05 -3.30
CA GLN A 38 -8.78 -14.31 -2.98
C GLN A 38 -7.78 -15.45 -3.22
N VAL A 39 -7.42 -16.17 -2.17
CA VAL A 39 -6.53 -17.33 -2.25
C VAL A 39 -7.37 -18.59 -2.10
N THR A 40 -7.36 -19.44 -3.11
CA THR A 40 -7.97 -20.78 -3.05
C THR A 40 -6.91 -21.78 -2.62
N ASP A 41 -7.17 -22.48 -1.52
CA ASP A 41 -6.35 -23.63 -1.13
C ASP A 41 -6.65 -24.81 -2.07
N LEU A 42 -5.61 -25.36 -2.69
CA LEU A 42 -5.69 -26.50 -3.61
C LEU A 42 -5.26 -27.82 -2.95
N GLY A 43 -4.79 -27.78 -1.70
CA GLY A 43 -4.13 -28.90 -1.05
C GLY A 43 -2.74 -29.19 -1.64
N THR A 44 -2.15 -30.33 -1.28
CA THR A 44 -0.84 -30.75 -1.79
C THR A 44 -0.93 -31.17 -3.25
N LEU A 45 -0.15 -30.54 -4.13
CA LEU A 45 -0.19 -30.75 -5.59
C LEU A 45 0.59 -32.00 -6.03
N GLY A 46 0.26 -33.16 -5.46
CA GLY A 46 0.89 -34.45 -5.77
C GLY A 46 2.22 -34.71 -5.03
N GLY A 47 2.67 -35.96 -5.07
CA GLY A 47 3.93 -36.42 -4.48
C GLY A 47 3.96 -36.44 -2.95
N VAL A 48 4.79 -37.31 -2.37
CA VAL A 48 4.96 -37.39 -0.89
C VAL A 48 5.93 -36.35 -0.34
N ARG A 49 6.69 -35.70 -1.22
CA ARG A 49 7.70 -34.69 -0.88
C ARG A 49 7.16 -33.26 -0.85
N GLY A 50 5.90 -33.07 -1.23
CA GLY A 50 5.17 -31.81 -1.11
C GLY A 50 5.17 -30.95 -2.37
N SER A 51 4.76 -29.71 -2.18
CA SER A 51 4.67 -28.68 -3.23
C SER A 51 4.96 -27.31 -2.61
N GLY A 52 5.43 -26.37 -3.44
CA GLY A 52 5.77 -25.02 -2.98
C GLY A 52 5.46 -23.97 -4.04
N ALA A 53 4.89 -22.85 -3.61
CA ALA A 53 4.72 -21.66 -4.44
C ALA A 53 5.98 -20.78 -4.37
N SER A 54 6.41 -20.23 -5.50
CA SER A 54 7.60 -19.38 -5.62
C SER A 54 7.28 -17.96 -6.08
N ALA A 55 6.14 -17.76 -6.75
CA ALA A 55 5.70 -16.44 -7.22
C ALA A 55 4.18 -16.38 -7.44
N LEU A 56 3.64 -15.16 -7.51
CA LEU A 56 2.28 -14.86 -7.99
C LEU A 56 2.40 -14.12 -9.33
N GLY A 57 1.79 -14.66 -10.38
CA GLY A 57 1.74 -14.04 -11.70
C GLY A 57 0.78 -12.84 -11.74
N GLY A 58 0.94 -11.95 -12.72
CA GLY A 58 0.06 -10.79 -12.92
C GLY A 58 -1.40 -11.17 -13.29
N ASN A 59 -1.64 -12.43 -13.62
CA ASN A 59 -2.97 -13.02 -13.79
C ASN A 59 -3.58 -13.57 -12.49
N GLY A 60 -2.89 -13.41 -11.35
CA GLY A 60 -3.36 -13.89 -10.05
C GLY A 60 -3.10 -15.38 -9.78
N LEU A 61 -2.42 -16.10 -10.68
CA LEU A 61 -2.09 -17.51 -10.47
C LEU A 61 -0.76 -17.67 -9.73
N ALA A 62 -0.72 -18.61 -8.76
CA ALA A 62 0.52 -19.02 -8.12
C ALA A 62 1.35 -19.88 -9.09
N VAL A 63 2.65 -19.62 -9.15
CA VAL A 63 3.64 -20.39 -9.90
C VAL A 63 4.59 -21.03 -8.89
N GLY A 64 4.99 -22.28 -9.14
CA GLY A 64 5.81 -23.04 -8.21
C GLY A 64 6.19 -24.42 -8.74
N TYR A 65 6.47 -25.35 -7.82
CA TYR A 65 6.82 -26.73 -8.13
C TYR A 65 5.98 -27.71 -7.30
N SER A 66 5.85 -28.93 -7.82
CA SER A 66 5.40 -30.08 -7.05
C SER A 66 6.14 -31.33 -7.46
N PHE A 67 6.15 -32.32 -6.57
CA PHE A 67 6.68 -33.64 -6.89
C PHE A 67 5.56 -34.50 -7.47
N ILE A 68 5.86 -35.32 -8.47
CA ILE A 68 4.92 -36.35 -8.93
C ILE A 68 4.85 -37.49 -7.92
N THR A 69 3.74 -38.22 -7.91
CA THR A 69 3.60 -39.44 -7.10
C THR A 69 4.73 -40.43 -7.42
N GLY A 70 5.45 -40.87 -6.40
CA GLY A 70 6.55 -41.83 -6.53
C GLY A 70 7.93 -41.24 -6.87
N ALA A 71 8.06 -39.92 -7.01
CA ALA A 71 9.38 -39.29 -7.08
C ALA A 71 10.01 -39.25 -5.68
N ASN A 72 11.05 -40.07 -5.48
CA ASN A 72 11.95 -40.00 -4.33
C ASN A 72 12.94 -38.85 -4.50
#